data_AF-A0A2N7WR56-F1
#
_entry.id   AF-A0A2N7WR56-F1
#
_cell.length_a   1.000
_cell.length_b   1.000
_cell.length_c   1.000
_cell.angle_alpha   90.00
_cell.angle_beta   90.00
_cell.angle_gamma   90.00
#
_symmetry.space_group_name_H-M   'P 1'
#
loop_
_entity.id
_entity.type
_entity.pdbx_description
1 polymer ?
#
loop_
_entity_poly.entity_id
_entity_poly.type
_entity_poly.pdbx_seq_one_letter_code
_entity_poly.pdbx_strand_id
1 'polypeptide(L)'
;MQSDAAAGVSANDGEGAGATLGAVAAAPASSAASVASAAGAASAASAATGVAASSAATAAPTAAPGAPVPDACPDPALSSFAAIDWSKPWFAHFAQRCQRWQRAALTSYAALLAEMNADADETRQTTGRGERLVFIAQDDLPPGAAYEAHIASTGGVPTRHNLHDFFNASMWFAFPRIKAALNARQSAAIDLLGVGPTRGGVRDALTLFDENALLFACADPALSAALRGFDWQTLLLDRRDAWGVSCEVRCFGHALLEKLIAPFKACTGHAWIVEVPSAYFQWDTAARDAWLDEAVSTALLNTDALTSRQFAPLPVLGIPRWWPENEAPAFYDDKSVFRSGRRADVKIGASKAG
;
A
#
# COMPACT_ATOMS: atom_id res chain seq x y z
N MET A 1 3.65 23.53 63.55
CA MET A 1 2.30 23.94 64.01
C MET A 1 1.34 22.84 63.59
N GLN A 2 0.76 22.17 64.58
CA GLN A 2 -0.05 20.96 64.48
C GLN A 2 -1.56 21.29 64.42
N SER A 3 -2.28 20.49 63.62
CA SER A 3 -3.60 19.87 63.84
C SER A 3 -4.89 20.69 64.12
N ASP A 4 -5.86 20.44 63.24
CA ASP A 4 -7.24 19.91 63.47
C ASP A 4 -8.50 20.78 63.63
N ALA A 5 -9.55 20.23 62.97
CA ALA A 5 -11.01 20.25 63.24
C ALA A 5 -11.83 21.54 62.97
N ALA A 6 -13.13 21.55 62.62
CA ALA A 6 -14.13 20.61 62.08
C ALA A 6 -15.48 21.38 61.88
N ALA A 7 -16.39 20.84 61.04
CA ALA A 7 -17.87 21.01 61.00
C ALA A 7 -18.49 22.41 60.71
N GLY A 8 -19.65 22.58 60.03
CA GLY A 8 -20.64 21.65 59.46
C GLY A 8 -21.84 22.40 58.81
N VAL A 9 -22.64 21.64 58.03
CA VAL A 9 -24.11 21.67 57.78
C VAL A 9 -24.84 22.98 57.38
N SER A 10 -25.51 22.96 56.21
CA SER A 10 -26.98 23.12 56.09
C SER A 10 -27.50 22.87 54.67
N ALA A 11 -28.58 22.10 54.61
CA ALA A 11 -29.41 21.83 53.44
C ALA A 11 -30.53 22.88 53.30
N ASN A 12 -31.07 23.06 52.08
CA ASN A 12 -32.48 23.37 51.93
C ASN A 12 -33.00 22.93 50.54
N ASP A 13 -34.17 22.28 50.58
CA ASP A 13 -34.97 21.76 49.48
C ASP A 13 -35.77 22.84 48.74
N GLY A 14 -36.26 22.53 47.54
CA GLY A 14 -37.26 23.33 46.83
C GLY A 14 -37.72 22.70 45.51
N GLU A 15 -38.86 22.02 45.57
CA GLU A 15 -39.62 21.33 44.51
C GLU A 15 -40.01 22.18 43.28
N GLY A 16 -40.30 21.49 42.16
CA GLY A 16 -41.04 22.04 41.03
C GLY A 16 -41.41 20.97 39.99
N ALA A 17 -42.66 20.51 40.05
CA ALA A 17 -43.28 19.40 39.31
C ALA A 17 -43.50 19.64 37.79
N GLY A 18 -43.73 18.55 37.05
CA GLY A 18 -44.36 18.61 35.71
C GLY A 18 -44.29 17.31 34.90
N ALA A 19 -45.30 16.45 35.06
CA ALA A 19 -45.52 15.20 34.33
C ALA A 19 -45.89 15.40 32.85
N THR A 20 -45.64 14.42 31.96
CA THR A 20 -46.69 13.63 31.29
C THR A 20 -46.15 12.60 30.27
N LEU A 21 -46.87 11.47 30.23
CA LEU A 21 -46.76 10.31 29.34
C LEU A 21 -47.18 10.63 27.89
N GLY A 22 -46.65 9.87 26.93
CA GLY A 22 -47.22 9.79 25.58
C GLY A 22 -46.50 8.77 24.69
N ALA A 23 -47.04 7.57 24.61
CA ALA A 23 -46.65 6.53 23.66
C ALA A 23 -47.79 6.29 22.66
N VAL A 24 -47.55 6.49 21.35
CA VAL A 24 -48.19 5.89 20.14
C VAL A 24 -47.45 6.50 18.93
N ALA A 25 -47.24 5.94 17.74
CA ALA A 25 -47.81 4.82 17.01
C ALA A 25 -46.84 4.42 15.86
N ALA A 26 -47.07 3.23 15.31
CA ALA A 26 -46.37 2.65 14.16
C ALA A 26 -46.95 3.10 12.79
N ALA A 27 -46.09 3.00 11.75
CA ALA A 27 -46.37 2.75 10.32
C ALA A 27 -47.12 3.84 9.52
N PRO A 28 -46.98 3.94 8.16
CA PRO A 28 -46.73 2.83 7.23
C PRO A 28 -45.71 3.05 6.10
N ALA A 29 -45.48 1.92 5.42
CA ALA A 29 -44.78 1.75 4.16
C ALA A 29 -45.39 2.56 2.99
N SER A 30 -44.54 2.98 2.07
CA SER A 30 -44.90 3.33 0.68
C SER A 30 -43.85 2.70 -0.25
N SER A 31 -44.24 1.61 -0.90
CA SER A 31 -44.60 1.54 -2.32
C SER A 31 -43.39 1.59 -3.25
N ALA A 32 -43.01 0.40 -3.72
CA ALA A 32 -42.17 0.16 -4.86
C ALA A 32 -42.70 0.90 -6.10
N ALA A 33 -41.81 1.63 -6.77
CA ALA A 33 -41.98 2.06 -8.15
C ALA A 33 -40.83 1.48 -8.96
N SER A 34 -41.16 0.44 -9.72
CA SER A 34 -40.34 -0.15 -10.77
C SER A 34 -40.04 0.88 -11.85
N VAL A 35 -38.76 1.21 -12.04
CA VAL A 35 -38.30 1.86 -13.27
C VAL A 35 -37.39 0.86 -13.98
N ALA A 36 -37.97 0.21 -15.00
CA ALA A 36 -37.22 -0.52 -16.00
C ALA A 36 -36.35 0.48 -16.78
N SER A 37 -35.04 0.22 -16.86
CA SER A 37 -34.17 0.88 -17.83
C SER A 37 -33.18 -0.12 -18.40
N ALA A 38 -33.11 -0.10 -19.72
CA ALA A 38 -32.51 -1.04 -20.64
C ALA A 38 -31.06 -1.44 -20.32
N ALA A 39 -30.84 -2.76 -20.25
CA ALA A 39 -29.52 -3.36 -20.38
C ALA A 39 -29.05 -3.24 -21.84
N GLY A 40 -28.12 -2.32 -22.10
CA GLY A 40 -27.33 -2.26 -23.32
C GLY A 40 -26.08 -3.13 -23.16
N ALA A 41 -26.18 -4.39 -23.56
CA ALA A 41 -25.04 -5.30 -23.62
C ALA A 41 -24.13 -4.95 -24.81
N ALA A 42 -22.87 -4.61 -24.54
CA ALA A 42 -21.79 -4.59 -25.51
C ALA A 42 -20.69 -5.55 -25.04
N SER A 43 -20.88 -6.83 -25.36
CA SER A 43 -19.90 -7.90 -25.20
C SER A 43 -19.03 -7.95 -26.45
N ALA A 44 -17.76 -7.56 -26.33
CA ALA A 44 -16.73 -7.85 -27.32
C ALA A 44 -16.03 -9.16 -26.92
N ALA A 45 -16.52 -10.27 -27.48
CA ALA A 45 -15.86 -11.57 -27.41
C ALA A 45 -14.82 -11.66 -28.53
N SER A 46 -13.56 -11.85 -28.15
CA SER A 46 -12.48 -12.27 -29.05
C SER A 46 -12.54 -13.79 -29.18
N ALA A 47 -12.87 -14.26 -30.38
CA ALA A 47 -12.85 -15.66 -30.77
C ALA A 47 -11.40 -16.11 -31.02
N ALA A 48 -10.96 -17.16 -30.32
CA ALA A 48 -9.82 -17.97 -30.70
C ALA A 48 -10.35 -19.29 -31.28
N THR A 49 -10.14 -19.45 -32.58
CA THR A 49 -10.52 -20.60 -33.39
C THR A 49 -9.66 -21.81 -33.01
N GLY A 50 -10.30 -22.93 -32.68
CA GLY A 50 -9.65 -24.22 -32.52
C GLY A 50 -9.26 -24.83 -33.87
N VAL A 51 -8.15 -25.57 -33.87
CA VAL A 51 -7.87 -26.63 -34.85
C VAL A 51 -7.49 -27.87 -34.05
N ALA A 52 -8.17 -28.97 -34.35
CA ALA A 52 -8.00 -30.28 -33.78
C ALA A 52 -7.24 -31.21 -34.75
N ALA A 53 -6.85 -32.37 -34.20
CA ALA A 53 -6.26 -33.57 -34.81
C ALA A 53 -4.71 -33.54 -34.93
N SER A 54 -3.95 -34.60 -34.64
CA SER A 54 -4.27 -36.04 -34.66
C SER A 54 -3.36 -36.83 -33.72
N SER A 55 -3.91 -37.93 -33.21
CA SER A 55 -3.25 -39.07 -32.57
C SER A 55 -2.18 -39.74 -33.44
N ALA A 56 -1.06 -40.15 -32.82
CA ALA A 56 -0.27 -41.31 -33.23
C ALA A 56 0.51 -41.84 -32.02
N ALA A 57 0.14 -43.06 -31.58
CA ALA A 57 0.87 -43.84 -30.60
C ALA A 57 2.06 -44.53 -31.27
N THR A 58 3.26 -44.41 -30.69
CA THR A 58 4.33 -45.38 -30.95
C THR A 58 5.32 -45.46 -29.78
N ALA A 59 5.39 -46.66 -29.20
CA ALA A 59 6.51 -47.36 -28.58
C ALA A 59 7.46 -46.63 -27.58
N ALA A 60 7.43 -47.13 -26.34
CA ALA A 60 8.48 -46.94 -25.34
C ALA A 60 9.78 -47.69 -25.73
N PRO A 61 10.97 -47.13 -25.46
CA PRO A 61 12.18 -47.90 -25.29
C PRO A 61 12.51 -48.09 -23.80
N THR A 62 12.98 -49.29 -23.51
CA THR A 62 13.49 -49.81 -22.24
C THR A 62 14.60 -48.96 -21.62
N ALA A 63 14.50 -48.74 -20.31
CA ALA A 63 15.49 -48.04 -19.48
C ALA A 63 16.77 -48.87 -19.29
N ALA A 64 17.93 -48.22 -19.43
CA ALA A 64 19.22 -48.65 -18.89
C ALA A 64 19.67 -47.62 -17.82
N PRO A 65 20.37 -48.04 -16.75
CA PRO A 65 20.59 -47.19 -15.58
C PRO A 65 21.83 -46.29 -15.73
N GLY A 66 21.74 -45.08 -15.16
CA GLY A 66 22.90 -44.29 -14.74
C GLY A 66 23.42 -43.25 -15.73
N ALA A 67 22.72 -42.12 -15.84
CA ALA A 67 23.32 -40.84 -16.21
C ALA A 67 22.66 -39.74 -15.37
N PRO A 68 23.43 -38.76 -14.85
CA PRO A 68 22.88 -37.72 -13.99
C PRO A 68 21.92 -36.84 -14.79
N VAL A 69 20.71 -36.65 -14.27
CA VAL A 69 19.74 -35.69 -14.80
C VAL A 69 20.36 -34.29 -14.64
N PRO A 70 20.43 -33.47 -15.70
CA PRO A 70 20.93 -32.10 -15.57
C PRO A 70 19.98 -31.29 -14.68
N ASP A 71 20.57 -30.41 -13.86
CA ASP A 71 19.91 -29.55 -12.87
C ASP A 71 18.50 -29.14 -13.29
N ALA A 72 17.52 -29.51 -12.45
CA ALA A 72 16.18 -28.96 -12.55
C ALA A 72 16.29 -27.44 -12.55
N CYS A 73 15.69 -26.79 -13.55
CA CYS A 73 15.52 -25.35 -13.55
C CYS A 73 14.87 -25.00 -12.20
N PRO A 74 15.50 -24.14 -11.36
CA PRO A 74 14.95 -23.83 -10.05
C PRO A 74 13.51 -23.35 -10.22
N ASP A 75 12.63 -23.74 -9.29
CA ASP A 75 11.26 -23.26 -9.25
C ASP A 75 11.27 -21.73 -9.48
N PRO A 76 10.52 -21.20 -10.48
CA PRO A 76 10.49 -19.78 -10.79
C PRO A 76 10.24 -18.91 -9.54
N ALA A 77 9.47 -19.41 -8.57
CA ALA A 77 9.26 -18.73 -7.29
C ALA A 77 10.55 -18.66 -6.45
N LEU A 78 11.27 -19.78 -6.30
CA LEU A 78 12.56 -19.81 -5.59
C LEU A 78 13.60 -18.91 -6.26
N SER A 79 13.62 -18.89 -7.59
CA SER A 79 14.47 -17.98 -8.36
C SER A 79 14.14 -16.51 -8.10
N SER A 80 12.86 -16.18 -7.89
CA SER A 80 12.43 -14.80 -7.63
C SER A 80 12.83 -14.30 -6.25
N PHE A 81 12.72 -15.14 -5.22
CA PHE A 81 13.18 -14.79 -3.87
C PHE A 81 14.70 -14.64 -3.81
N ALA A 82 15.46 -15.47 -4.54
CA ALA A 82 16.92 -15.38 -4.58
C ALA A 82 17.41 -14.06 -5.22
N ALA A 83 16.60 -13.42 -6.06
CA ALA A 83 16.95 -12.19 -6.76
C ALA A 83 16.89 -10.93 -5.87
N ILE A 84 16.40 -11.02 -4.63
CA ILE A 84 16.32 -9.86 -3.74
C ILE A 84 17.73 -9.46 -3.29
N ASP A 85 18.17 -8.28 -3.73
CA ASP A 85 19.43 -7.65 -3.33
C ASP A 85 19.19 -6.62 -2.21
N TRP A 86 19.40 -7.03 -0.97
CA TRP A 86 19.22 -6.18 0.21
C TRP A 86 20.20 -5.01 0.32
N SER A 87 21.23 -4.93 -0.54
CA SER A 87 22.10 -3.74 -0.60
C SER A 87 21.43 -2.55 -1.25
N LYS A 88 20.31 -2.76 -1.97
CA LYS A 88 19.58 -1.68 -2.63
C LYS A 88 18.88 -0.76 -1.61
N PRO A 89 18.95 0.56 -1.80
CA PRO A 89 18.46 1.54 -0.81
C PRO A 89 16.95 1.47 -0.59
N TRP A 90 16.17 1.11 -1.60
CA TRP A 90 14.71 0.94 -1.48
C TRP A 90 14.29 -0.26 -0.61
N PHE A 91 15.22 -1.18 -0.29
CA PHE A 91 14.96 -2.31 0.61
C PHE A 91 15.53 -2.13 2.03
N ALA A 92 16.28 -1.06 2.29
CA ALA A 92 17.04 -0.89 3.52
C ALA A 92 16.18 -1.00 4.80
N HIS A 93 14.95 -0.48 4.77
CA HIS A 93 14.03 -0.48 5.91
C HIS A 93 13.50 -1.87 6.28
N PHE A 94 13.54 -2.82 5.35
CA PHE A 94 12.97 -4.16 5.53
C PHE A 94 14.05 -5.22 5.77
N ALA A 95 15.32 -4.87 5.51
CA ALA A 95 16.40 -5.82 5.30
C ALA A 95 16.55 -6.84 6.44
N GLN A 96 16.56 -6.42 7.70
CA GLN A 96 16.77 -7.34 8.81
C GLN A 96 15.67 -8.43 8.89
N ARG A 97 14.39 -8.02 8.87
CA ARG A 97 13.26 -8.95 8.95
C ARG A 97 13.17 -9.80 7.69
N CYS A 98 13.21 -9.15 6.54
CA CYS A 98 12.97 -9.79 5.26
C CYS A 98 14.14 -10.66 4.78
N GLN A 99 15.37 -10.46 5.25
CA GLN A 99 16.47 -11.42 5.03
C GLN A 99 16.20 -12.77 5.72
N ARG A 100 15.58 -12.78 6.92
CA ARG A 100 15.19 -14.03 7.57
C ARG A 100 14.07 -14.70 6.78
N TRP A 101 13.05 -13.93 6.40
CA TRP A 101 11.95 -14.44 5.61
C TRP A 101 12.38 -14.94 4.23
N GLN A 102 13.33 -14.28 3.55
CA GLN A 102 13.87 -14.73 2.27
C GLN A 102 14.52 -16.12 2.42
N ARG A 103 15.32 -16.34 3.47
CA ARG A 103 15.91 -17.67 3.74
C ARG A 103 14.85 -18.74 3.97
N ALA A 104 13.78 -18.40 4.67
CA ALA A 104 12.65 -19.30 4.87
C ALA A 104 11.86 -19.56 3.58
N ALA A 105 11.60 -18.53 2.78
CA ALA A 105 10.95 -18.62 1.47
C ALA A 105 11.73 -19.50 0.49
N LEU A 106 13.07 -19.43 0.53
CA LEU A 106 13.95 -20.30 -0.26
C LEU A 106 13.95 -21.75 0.22
N THR A 107 13.52 -22.01 1.47
CA THR A 107 13.39 -23.36 2.01
C THR A 107 12.05 -23.97 1.60
N SER A 108 10.94 -23.29 1.87
CA SER A 108 9.59 -23.71 1.44
C SER A 108 8.54 -22.64 1.71
N TYR A 109 7.37 -22.81 1.11
CA TYR A 109 6.19 -22.01 1.41
C TYR A 109 5.79 -22.07 2.90
N ALA A 110 5.78 -23.27 3.49
CA ALA A 110 5.43 -23.46 4.90
C ALA A 110 6.44 -22.78 5.85
N ALA A 111 7.73 -22.82 5.52
CA ALA A 111 8.76 -22.15 6.31
C ALA A 111 8.58 -20.61 6.29
N LEU A 112 8.20 -20.04 5.14
CA LEU A 112 7.89 -18.61 5.05
C LEU A 112 6.74 -18.20 5.97
N LEU A 113 5.61 -18.92 5.88
CA LEU A 113 4.45 -18.65 6.74
C LEU A 113 4.79 -18.79 8.23
N ALA A 114 5.61 -19.79 8.59
CA ALA A 114 6.04 -19.97 9.98
C ALA A 114 6.86 -18.78 10.51
N GLU A 115 7.83 -18.27 9.74
CA GLU A 115 8.61 -17.08 10.14
C GLU A 115 7.75 -15.81 10.20
N MET A 116 6.83 -15.62 9.26
CA MET A 116 5.90 -14.48 9.29
C MET A 116 4.97 -14.52 10.51
N ASN A 117 4.49 -15.71 10.89
CA ASN A 117 3.63 -15.88 12.06
C ASN A 117 4.39 -15.77 13.39
N ALA A 118 5.64 -16.25 13.46
CA ALA A 118 6.49 -16.01 14.63
C ALA A 118 6.64 -14.51 14.92
N ASP A 119 6.81 -13.71 13.86
CA ASP A 119 6.87 -12.26 13.94
C ASP A 119 5.54 -11.60 14.31
N ALA A 120 4.43 -12.12 13.78
CA ALA A 120 3.08 -11.64 14.11
C ALA A 120 2.74 -11.91 15.60
N ASP A 121 3.14 -13.07 16.12
CA ASP A 121 2.97 -13.45 17.53
C ASP A 121 3.79 -12.57 18.47
N GLU A 122 5.04 -12.25 18.10
CA GLU A 122 5.94 -11.39 18.87
C GLU A 122 5.41 -9.94 18.93
N THR A 123 5.06 -9.38 17.78
CA THR A 123 4.69 -7.96 17.67
C THR A 123 3.25 -7.67 18.06
N ARG A 124 2.38 -8.69 18.04
CA ARG A 124 0.95 -8.60 18.39
C ARG A 124 0.18 -7.50 17.65
N GLN A 125 0.53 -7.29 16.40
CA GLN A 125 -0.16 -6.32 15.54
C GLN A 125 -1.61 -6.74 15.28
N THR A 126 -2.44 -5.74 14.95
CA THR A 126 -3.86 -5.93 14.69
C THR A 126 -4.24 -5.42 13.31
N THR A 127 -5.26 -6.03 12.70
CA THR A 127 -5.83 -5.60 11.42
C THR A 127 -6.90 -4.52 11.62
N GLY A 128 -7.58 -4.13 10.54
CA GLY A 128 -8.47 -2.96 10.51
C GLY A 128 -9.68 -3.03 11.44
N ARG A 129 -10.04 -4.20 11.96
CA ARG A 129 -11.12 -4.36 12.97
C ARG A 129 -10.61 -4.87 14.32
N GLY A 130 -9.30 -4.78 14.56
CA GLY A 130 -8.70 -5.17 15.83
C GLY A 130 -8.38 -6.67 15.95
N GLU A 131 -8.61 -7.46 14.90
CA GLU A 131 -8.24 -8.87 14.88
C GLU A 131 -6.72 -9.05 14.87
N ARG A 132 -6.23 -10.14 15.45
CA ARG A 132 -4.79 -10.42 15.54
C ARG A 132 -4.26 -10.78 14.16
N LEU A 133 -3.19 -10.10 13.76
CA LEU A 133 -2.52 -10.39 12.49
C LEU A 133 -2.01 -11.83 12.49
N VAL A 134 -2.38 -12.59 11.46
CA VAL A 134 -1.85 -13.93 11.19
C VAL A 134 -1.77 -14.12 9.68
N PHE A 135 -0.76 -14.83 9.20
CA PHE A 135 -0.57 -15.15 7.79
C PHE A 135 -1.02 -16.59 7.55
N ILE A 136 -1.94 -16.78 6.60
CA ILE A 136 -2.50 -18.09 6.25
C ILE A 136 -2.13 -18.46 4.81
N ALA A 137 -2.22 -19.75 4.48
CA ALA A 137 -2.02 -20.15 3.10
C ALA A 137 -3.15 -19.59 2.21
N GLN A 138 -2.86 -19.31 0.94
CA GLN A 138 -3.88 -18.81 0.02
C GLN A 138 -5.05 -19.79 -0.14
N ASP A 139 -4.78 -21.09 -0.03
CA ASP A 139 -5.78 -22.16 -0.13
C ASP A 139 -6.71 -22.22 1.10
N ASP A 140 -6.33 -21.58 2.21
CA ASP A 140 -7.16 -21.47 3.42
C ASP A 140 -8.18 -20.31 3.32
N LEU A 141 -8.06 -19.44 2.31
CA LEU A 141 -9.08 -18.41 2.04
C LEU A 141 -10.37 -19.09 1.55
N PRO A 142 -11.51 -18.93 2.24
CA PRO A 142 -12.75 -19.57 1.82
C PRO A 142 -13.16 -19.18 0.40
N PRO A 143 -13.64 -20.12 -0.43
CA PRO A 143 -14.08 -19.81 -1.79
C PRO A 143 -15.12 -18.69 -1.81
N GLY A 144 -14.88 -17.67 -2.64
CA GLY A 144 -15.75 -16.50 -2.77
C GLY A 144 -15.57 -15.42 -1.69
N ALA A 145 -14.71 -15.62 -0.68
CA ALA A 145 -14.39 -14.59 0.28
C ALA A 145 -13.60 -13.45 -0.37
N ALA A 146 -14.02 -12.20 -0.11
CA ALA A 146 -13.25 -11.03 -0.51
C ALA A 146 -12.04 -10.87 0.40
N TYR A 147 -10.85 -10.74 -0.20
CA TYR A 147 -9.56 -10.68 0.49
C TYR A 147 -9.54 -9.71 1.70
N GLU A 148 -9.86 -8.43 1.48
CA GLU A 148 -9.85 -7.42 2.55
C GLU A 148 -10.89 -7.69 3.64
N ALA A 149 -12.08 -8.13 3.25
CA ALA A 149 -13.14 -8.45 4.19
C ALA A 149 -12.76 -9.65 5.08
N HIS A 150 -12.05 -10.63 4.52
CA HIS A 150 -11.53 -11.78 5.27
C HIS A 150 -10.45 -11.37 6.28
N ILE A 151 -9.50 -10.52 5.87
CA ILE A 151 -8.47 -9.96 6.77
C ILE A 151 -9.13 -9.19 7.92
N ALA A 152 -10.13 -8.38 7.61
CA ALA A 152 -10.82 -7.59 8.62
C ALA A 152 -11.65 -8.45 9.58
N SER A 153 -12.22 -9.56 9.13
CA SER A 153 -13.07 -10.40 9.98
C SER A 153 -12.32 -11.45 10.79
N THR A 154 -11.10 -11.82 10.37
CA THR A 154 -10.36 -12.94 10.99
C THR A 154 -8.94 -12.60 11.42
N GLY A 155 -8.38 -11.50 10.93
CA GLY A 155 -6.95 -11.19 11.06
C GLY A 155 -6.04 -11.98 10.11
N GLY A 156 -6.59 -13.00 9.42
CA GLY A 156 -5.88 -13.85 8.47
C GLY A 156 -5.59 -13.14 7.16
N VAL A 157 -4.30 -13.02 6.82
CA VAL A 157 -3.80 -12.50 5.55
C VAL A 157 -3.47 -13.68 4.63
N PRO A 158 -4.31 -13.97 3.62
CA PRO A 158 -4.01 -14.98 2.61
C PRO A 158 -2.71 -14.61 1.89
N THR A 159 -1.72 -15.50 1.93
CA THR A 159 -0.36 -15.18 1.47
C THR A 159 0.11 -16.28 0.53
N ARG A 160 0.36 -15.98 -0.74
CA ARG A 160 0.93 -16.90 -1.73
C ARG A 160 2.45 -16.92 -1.62
N HIS A 161 3.07 -17.96 -2.17
CA HIS A 161 4.53 -18.08 -2.22
C HIS A 161 5.12 -17.27 -3.41
N ASN A 162 5.00 -15.95 -3.36
CA ASN A 162 5.55 -15.03 -4.37
C ASN A 162 6.09 -13.73 -3.74
N LEU A 163 6.77 -12.90 -4.54
CA LEU A 163 7.33 -11.63 -4.08
C LEU A 163 6.27 -10.60 -3.71
N HIS A 164 5.15 -10.59 -4.42
CA HIS A 164 4.04 -9.67 -4.17
C HIS A 164 3.51 -9.78 -2.74
N ASP A 165 3.12 -10.99 -2.33
CA ASP A 165 2.55 -11.25 -1.02
C ASP A 165 3.62 -11.20 0.07
N PHE A 166 4.88 -11.52 -0.27
CA PHE A 166 6.04 -11.31 0.61
C PHE A 166 6.21 -9.84 0.98
N PHE A 167 6.20 -8.93 0.00
CA PHE A 167 6.30 -7.50 0.27
C PHE A 167 5.04 -6.96 0.93
N ASN A 168 3.85 -7.45 0.56
CA ASN A 168 2.60 -7.08 1.24
C ASN A 168 2.65 -7.45 2.73
N ALA A 169 3.11 -8.65 3.06
CA ALA A 169 3.31 -9.08 4.45
C ALA A 169 4.29 -8.17 5.19
N SER A 170 5.39 -7.78 4.54
CA SER A 170 6.38 -6.89 5.16
C SER A 170 5.81 -5.50 5.50
N MET A 171 4.81 -5.01 4.75
CA MET A 171 4.17 -3.72 5.04
C MET A 171 3.35 -3.74 6.32
N TRP A 172 2.76 -4.88 6.69
CA TRP A 172 2.08 -5.00 7.98
C TRP A 172 3.03 -4.72 9.15
N PHE A 173 4.30 -5.09 9.01
CA PHE A 173 5.30 -4.85 10.05
C PHE A 173 5.95 -3.47 9.99
N ALA A 174 6.22 -2.96 8.80
CA ALA A 174 6.87 -1.66 8.63
C ALA A 174 5.93 -0.50 8.95
N PHE A 175 4.65 -0.62 8.58
CA PHE A 175 3.63 0.42 8.71
C PHE A 175 2.29 -0.18 9.17
N PRO A 176 2.24 -0.72 10.41
CA PRO A 176 1.07 -1.46 10.90
C PRO A 176 -0.19 -0.60 10.97
N ARG A 177 -0.09 0.67 11.36
CA ARG A 177 -1.28 1.54 11.45
C ARG A 177 -1.80 1.88 10.07
N ILE A 178 -0.92 2.13 9.10
CA ILE A 178 -1.34 2.37 7.72
C ILE A 178 -2.06 1.14 7.17
N LYS A 179 -1.49 -0.07 7.32
CA LYS A 179 -2.15 -1.30 6.81
C LYS A 179 -3.48 -1.58 7.52
N ALA A 180 -3.57 -1.39 8.83
CA ALA A 180 -4.82 -1.49 9.56
C ALA A 180 -5.86 -0.48 9.06
N ALA A 181 -5.47 0.79 8.85
CA ALA A 181 -6.36 1.82 8.32
C ALA A 181 -6.85 1.51 6.89
N LEU A 182 -5.97 1.03 6.01
CA LEU A 182 -6.35 0.59 4.66
C LEU A 182 -7.36 -0.55 4.71
N ASN A 183 -7.06 -1.59 5.50
CA ASN A 183 -7.95 -2.75 5.64
C ASN A 183 -9.32 -2.37 6.22
N ALA A 184 -9.35 -1.48 7.23
CA ALA A 184 -10.59 -0.97 7.81
C ALA A 184 -11.45 -0.24 6.76
N ARG A 185 -10.84 0.69 6.01
CA ARG A 185 -11.54 1.47 4.97
C ARG A 185 -11.99 0.61 3.80
N GLN A 186 -11.15 -0.30 3.33
CA GLN A 186 -11.51 -1.20 2.23
C GLN A 186 -12.68 -2.11 2.64
N SER A 187 -12.67 -2.63 3.86
CA SER A 187 -13.74 -3.48 4.37
C SER A 187 -15.04 -2.71 4.59
N ALA A 188 -14.98 -1.50 5.13
CA ALA A 188 -16.17 -0.63 5.24
C ALA A 188 -16.79 -0.31 3.87
N ALA A 189 -15.96 -0.10 2.84
CA ALA A 189 -16.43 0.11 1.48
C ALA A 189 -17.06 -1.16 0.87
N ILE A 190 -16.52 -2.34 1.19
CA ILE A 190 -17.12 -3.63 0.79
C ILE A 190 -18.46 -3.85 1.48
N ASP A 191 -18.59 -3.54 2.77
CA ASP A 191 -19.86 -3.65 3.50
C ASP A 191 -20.94 -2.75 2.88
N LEU A 192 -20.57 -1.55 2.44
CA LEU A 192 -21.50 -0.58 1.86
C LEU A 192 -21.91 -0.93 0.42
N LEU A 193 -20.95 -1.33 -0.42
CA LEU A 193 -21.16 -1.47 -1.88
C LEU A 193 -21.28 -2.94 -2.32
N GLY A 194 -21.02 -3.88 -1.43
CA GLY A 194 -20.90 -5.29 -1.72
C GLY A 194 -19.63 -5.66 -2.50
N VAL A 195 -19.50 -6.95 -2.77
CA VAL A 195 -18.45 -7.51 -3.61
C VAL A 195 -18.94 -7.45 -5.07
N GLY A 196 -18.57 -6.38 -5.78
CA GLY A 196 -18.94 -6.16 -7.18
C GLY A 196 -17.74 -5.86 -8.10
N PRO A 197 -17.95 -5.87 -9.43
CA PRO A 197 -16.88 -5.63 -10.41
C PRO A 197 -16.32 -4.20 -10.37
N THR A 198 -17.16 -3.22 -9.98
CA THR A 198 -16.73 -1.84 -9.77
C THR A 198 -16.39 -1.63 -8.29
N ARG A 199 -15.10 -1.47 -8.00
CA ARG A 199 -14.60 -1.24 -6.64
C ARG A 199 -14.96 0.16 -6.12
N GLY A 200 -15.26 1.11 -7.01
CA GLY A 200 -15.57 2.49 -6.66
C GLY A 200 -14.30 3.31 -6.37
N GLY A 201 -14.36 4.62 -6.60
CA GLY A 201 -13.17 5.48 -6.63
C GLY A 201 -12.33 5.47 -5.35
N VAL A 202 -12.95 5.28 -4.17
CA VAL A 202 -12.25 5.17 -2.89
C VAL A 202 -11.42 3.87 -2.83
N ARG A 203 -12.00 2.72 -3.17
CA ARG A 203 -11.25 1.45 -3.16
C ARG A 203 -10.17 1.44 -4.24
N ASP A 204 -10.40 2.06 -5.39
CA ASP A 204 -9.36 2.23 -6.41
C ASP A 204 -8.18 3.07 -5.89
N ALA A 205 -8.45 4.17 -5.18
CA ALA A 205 -7.42 5.00 -4.56
C ALA A 205 -6.66 4.27 -3.44
N LEU A 206 -7.37 3.51 -2.59
CA LEU A 206 -6.77 2.69 -1.53
C LEU A 206 -5.91 1.57 -2.11
N THR A 207 -6.37 0.90 -3.17
CA THR A 207 -5.60 -0.15 -3.88
C THR A 207 -4.35 0.45 -4.51
N LEU A 208 -4.48 1.58 -5.21
CA LEU A 208 -3.33 2.27 -5.80
C LEU A 208 -2.29 2.66 -4.75
N PHE A 209 -2.75 3.13 -3.59
CA PHE A 209 -1.88 3.43 -2.47
C PHE A 209 -1.17 2.17 -1.96
N ASP A 210 -1.92 1.10 -1.68
CA ASP A 210 -1.37 -0.16 -1.16
C ASP A 210 -0.34 -0.81 -2.10
N GLU A 211 -0.58 -0.75 -3.40
CA GLU A 211 0.27 -1.38 -4.40
C GLU A 211 1.48 -0.52 -4.79
N ASN A 212 1.33 0.82 -4.86
CA ASN A 212 2.30 1.65 -5.58
C ASN A 212 2.73 2.94 -4.84
N ALA A 213 2.38 3.12 -3.56
CA ALA A 213 2.69 4.34 -2.84
C ALA A 213 4.16 4.51 -2.48
N LEU A 214 4.57 5.78 -2.41
CA LEU A 214 5.76 6.27 -1.75
C LEU A 214 5.35 7.29 -0.69
N LEU A 215 5.92 7.21 0.51
CA LEU A 215 5.71 8.24 1.53
C LEU A 215 6.83 9.27 1.37
N PHE A 216 6.51 10.43 0.83
CA PHE A 216 7.46 11.53 0.64
C PHE A 216 7.42 12.46 1.86
N ALA A 217 8.28 12.18 2.84
CA ALA A 217 8.44 13.00 4.03
C ALA A 217 9.16 14.28 3.65
N CYS A 218 8.57 15.45 3.95
CA CYS A 218 9.13 16.72 3.51
C CYS A 218 8.94 17.84 4.53
N ALA A 219 10.05 18.49 4.91
CA ALA A 219 10.07 19.66 5.78
C ALA A 219 10.22 20.98 5.00
N ASP A 220 10.57 20.93 3.70
CA ASP A 220 10.73 22.10 2.82
C ASP A 220 9.55 22.19 1.83
N PRO A 221 8.60 23.12 2.00
CA PRO A 221 7.46 23.28 1.11
C PRO A 221 7.82 23.49 -0.37
N ALA A 222 9.01 24.03 -0.67
CA ALA A 222 9.47 24.22 -2.04
C ALA A 222 9.71 22.88 -2.75
N LEU A 223 10.19 21.85 -2.04
CA LEU A 223 10.39 20.51 -2.60
C LEU A 223 9.06 19.79 -2.81
N SER A 224 8.11 19.96 -1.89
CA SER A 224 6.73 19.48 -2.06
C SER A 224 6.06 20.12 -3.29
N ALA A 225 6.29 21.42 -3.51
CA ALA A 225 5.82 22.13 -4.69
C ALA A 225 6.51 21.63 -5.97
N ALA A 226 7.83 21.39 -5.95
CA ALA A 226 8.57 20.84 -7.07
C ALA A 226 8.05 19.45 -7.47
N LEU A 227 7.79 18.57 -6.51
CA LEU A 227 7.19 17.25 -6.77
C LEU A 227 5.80 17.36 -7.40
N ARG A 228 4.90 18.18 -6.85
CA ARG A 228 3.55 18.40 -7.44
C ARG A 228 3.61 19.07 -8.81
N GLY A 229 4.61 19.92 -9.02
CA GLY A 229 4.86 20.67 -10.24
C GLY A 229 5.60 19.89 -11.33
N PHE A 230 6.07 18.67 -11.03
CA PHE A 230 6.92 17.88 -11.91
C PHE A 230 8.22 18.63 -12.28
N ASP A 231 8.73 19.44 -11.35
CA ASP A 231 10.00 20.16 -11.50
C ASP A 231 11.16 19.25 -11.06
N TRP A 232 11.47 18.31 -11.95
CA TRP A 232 12.48 17.27 -11.70
C TRP A 232 13.89 17.81 -11.57
N GLN A 233 14.20 18.92 -12.26
CA GLN A 233 15.52 19.54 -12.13
C GLN A 233 15.69 20.09 -10.72
N THR A 234 14.74 20.88 -10.23
CA THR A 234 14.81 21.37 -8.85
C THR A 234 14.83 20.22 -7.85
N LEU A 235 13.89 19.27 -7.98
CA LEU A 235 13.69 18.22 -6.97
C LEU A 235 14.83 17.19 -6.92
N LEU A 236 15.32 16.72 -8.07
CA LEU A 236 16.20 15.54 -8.16
C LEU A 236 17.65 15.90 -8.50
N LEU A 237 17.90 17.09 -9.06
CA LEU A 237 19.24 17.53 -9.46
C LEU A 237 19.73 18.72 -8.62
N ASP A 238 19.09 19.88 -8.71
CA ASP A 238 19.59 21.12 -8.10
C ASP A 238 19.54 21.08 -6.58
N ARG A 239 18.53 20.42 -6.00
CA ARG A 239 18.37 20.23 -4.55
C ARG A 239 18.71 18.81 -4.10
N ARG A 240 19.68 18.16 -4.76
CA ARG A 240 20.14 16.81 -4.40
C ARG A 240 20.63 16.73 -2.94
N ASP A 241 21.24 17.80 -2.44
CA ASP A 241 21.74 17.97 -1.07
C ASP A 241 20.63 17.99 0.00
N ALA A 242 19.39 18.31 -0.39
CA ALA A 242 18.23 18.28 0.49
C ALA A 242 17.76 16.85 0.84
N TRP A 243 18.11 15.85 0.04
CA TRP A 243 17.67 14.46 0.23
C TRP A 243 18.38 13.79 1.41
N GLY A 244 17.61 13.48 2.44
CA GLY A 244 18.07 12.99 3.74
C GLY A 244 18.23 14.09 4.79
N VAL A 245 18.06 15.36 4.42
CA VAL A 245 18.19 16.53 5.31
C VAL A 245 16.87 17.27 5.49
N SER A 246 16.08 17.41 4.42
CA SER A 246 14.76 18.06 4.45
C SER A 246 13.69 17.34 3.63
N CYS A 247 14.06 16.35 2.82
CA CYS A 247 13.11 15.40 2.23
C CYS A 247 13.65 13.97 2.23
N GLU A 248 12.77 12.97 2.29
CA GLU A 248 13.12 11.58 2.03
C GLU A 248 11.91 10.77 1.57
N VAL A 249 12.16 9.54 1.12
CA VAL A 249 11.13 8.60 0.68
C VAL A 249 11.20 7.32 1.49
N ARG A 250 10.02 6.81 1.88
CA ARG A 250 9.81 5.41 2.24
C ARG A 250 8.98 4.71 1.17
N CYS A 251 9.38 3.52 0.76
CA CYS A 251 8.54 2.66 -0.06
C CYS A 251 7.42 2.08 0.81
N PHE A 252 6.18 2.16 0.32
CA PHE A 252 5.02 1.50 0.93
C PHE A 252 4.37 0.53 -0.06
N GLY A 253 4.27 0.91 -1.33
CA GLY A 253 3.67 0.10 -2.37
C GLY A 253 4.35 -1.27 -2.50
N HIS A 254 3.67 -2.35 -2.15
CA HIS A 254 4.28 -3.68 -2.18
C HIS A 254 4.51 -4.18 -3.62
N ALA A 255 3.62 -3.84 -4.56
CA ALA A 255 3.83 -4.12 -5.97
C ALA A 255 4.94 -3.24 -6.59
N LEU A 256 5.16 -2.03 -6.05
CA LEU A 256 6.32 -1.21 -6.43
C LEU A 256 7.62 -1.88 -6.00
N LEU A 257 7.69 -2.40 -4.77
CA LEU A 257 8.86 -3.13 -4.28
C LEU A 257 9.17 -4.37 -5.12
N GLU A 258 8.14 -5.12 -5.53
CA GLU A 258 8.30 -6.24 -6.47
C GLU A 258 8.92 -5.80 -7.81
N LYS A 259 8.43 -4.69 -8.40
CA LYS A 259 9.01 -4.13 -9.64
C LYS A 259 10.47 -3.70 -9.46
N LEU A 260 10.88 -3.30 -8.26
CA LEU A 260 12.24 -2.86 -7.96
C LEU A 260 13.23 -4.02 -7.78
N ILE A 261 12.79 -5.27 -7.91
CA ILE A 261 13.70 -6.43 -8.07
C ILE A 261 14.41 -6.38 -9.44
N ALA A 262 13.69 -5.97 -10.48
CA ALA A 262 14.22 -5.75 -11.83
C ALA A 262 13.87 -4.32 -12.28
N PRO A 263 14.50 -3.29 -11.70
CA PRO A 263 14.11 -1.91 -11.89
C PRO A 263 14.36 -1.46 -13.33
N PHE A 264 13.50 -0.55 -13.83
CA PHE A 264 13.65 0.10 -15.13
C PHE A 264 13.47 1.61 -14.99
N LYS A 265 14.08 2.39 -15.90
CA LYS A 265 14.19 3.85 -15.79
C LYS A 265 12.86 4.58 -15.55
N ALA A 266 11.79 4.14 -16.22
CA ALA A 266 10.47 4.73 -16.11
C ALA A 266 9.65 4.25 -14.89
N CYS A 267 10.22 3.42 -14.01
CA CYS A 267 9.52 2.91 -12.83
C CYS A 267 9.09 4.08 -11.93
N THR A 268 7.78 4.23 -11.74
CA THR A 268 7.17 5.41 -11.12
C THR A 268 6.25 4.98 -9.99
N GLY A 269 6.51 5.50 -8.79
CA GLY A 269 5.64 5.36 -7.63
C GLY A 269 4.64 6.52 -7.53
N HIS A 270 3.68 6.37 -6.62
CA HIS A 270 2.66 7.38 -6.32
C HIS A 270 2.94 8.00 -4.94
N ALA A 271 3.59 9.15 -4.95
CA ALA A 271 4.04 9.82 -3.74
C ALA A 271 2.86 10.50 -3.01
N TRP A 272 2.64 10.10 -1.77
CA TRP A 272 1.90 10.89 -0.79
C TRP A 272 2.88 11.83 -0.10
N ILE A 273 2.66 13.14 -0.21
CA ILE A 273 3.48 14.15 0.49
C ILE A 273 3.04 14.24 1.95
N VAL A 274 3.94 13.87 2.85
CA VAL A 274 3.75 13.97 4.30
C VAL A 274 4.57 15.15 4.79
N GLU A 275 3.90 16.20 5.24
CA GLU A 275 4.57 17.35 5.84
C GLU A 275 5.11 16.95 7.21
N VAL A 276 6.43 17.12 7.40
CA VAL A 276 7.12 16.75 8.64
C VAL A 276 7.87 17.97 9.19
N PRO A 277 8.03 18.09 10.53
CA PRO A 277 8.86 19.14 11.10
C PRO A 277 10.34 18.93 10.71
N SER A 278 11.14 19.99 10.68
CA SER A 278 12.59 19.88 10.40
C SER A 278 13.33 18.95 11.36
N ALA A 279 12.89 18.88 12.62
CA ALA A 279 13.41 17.97 13.63
C ALA A 279 13.27 16.48 13.27
N TYR A 280 12.34 16.13 12.36
CA TYR A 280 12.17 14.77 11.85
C TYR A 280 13.48 14.16 11.34
N PHE A 281 14.30 14.96 10.65
CA PHE A 281 15.57 14.52 10.07
C PHE A 281 16.71 14.38 11.10
N GLN A 282 16.44 14.67 12.37
CA GLN A 282 17.36 14.43 13.49
C GLN A 282 17.00 13.15 14.26
N TRP A 283 15.81 12.59 14.03
CA TRP A 283 15.39 11.36 14.67
C TRP A 283 16.07 10.15 14.05
N ASP A 284 16.11 9.04 14.80
CA ASP A 284 16.49 7.74 14.26
C ASP A 284 15.44 7.19 13.29
N THR A 285 15.79 6.13 12.57
CA THR A 285 14.92 5.52 11.57
C THR A 285 13.59 5.02 12.16
N ALA A 286 13.62 4.43 13.35
CA ALA A 286 12.42 3.85 13.97
C ALA A 286 11.40 4.95 14.35
N ALA A 287 11.86 6.05 14.92
CA ALA A 287 11.02 7.20 15.25
C ALA A 287 10.45 7.88 13.99
N ARG A 288 11.24 7.97 12.91
CA ARG A 288 10.77 8.46 11.62
C ARG A 288 9.68 7.58 11.01
N ASP A 289 9.87 6.27 11.04
CA ASP A 289 8.92 5.31 10.48
C ASP A 289 7.62 5.30 11.30
N ALA A 290 7.72 5.34 12.64
CA ALA A 290 6.56 5.44 13.53
C ALA A 290 5.77 6.75 13.33
N TRP A 291 6.45 7.88 13.10
CA TRP A 291 5.79 9.15 12.79
C TRP A 291 5.03 9.09 11.46
N LEU A 292 5.65 8.54 10.42
CA LEU A 292 4.99 8.38 9.11
C LEU A 292 3.79 7.42 9.21
N ASP A 293 3.94 6.31 9.92
CA ASP A 293 2.88 5.33 10.14
C ASP A 293 1.65 5.99 10.77
N GLU A 294 1.84 6.73 11.87
CA GLU A 294 0.78 7.43 12.59
C GLU A 294 0.15 8.58 11.78
N ALA A 295 0.98 9.43 11.15
CA ALA A 295 0.50 10.59 10.42
C ALA A 295 -0.34 10.18 9.19
N VAL A 296 0.14 9.18 8.44
CA VAL A 296 -0.55 8.69 7.25
C VAL A 296 -1.77 7.86 7.62
N SER A 297 -1.72 7.02 8.66
CA SER A 297 -2.91 6.28 9.11
C SER A 297 -4.01 7.23 9.57
N THR A 298 -3.65 8.28 10.32
CA THR A 298 -4.59 9.31 10.77
C THR A 298 -5.19 10.05 9.57
N ALA A 299 -4.37 10.44 8.59
CA ALA A 299 -4.85 11.10 7.39
C ALA A 299 -5.76 10.19 6.56
N LEU A 300 -5.42 8.90 6.43
CA LEU A 300 -6.27 7.90 5.78
C LEU A 300 -7.62 7.80 6.48
N LEU A 301 -7.68 7.70 7.81
CA LEU A 301 -8.95 7.56 8.51
C LEU A 301 -9.83 8.82 8.46
N ASN A 302 -9.23 10.01 8.37
CA ASN A 302 -9.95 11.28 8.41
C ASN A 302 -10.21 11.92 7.03
N THR A 303 -9.76 11.29 5.93
CA THR A 303 -10.00 11.80 4.58
C THR A 303 -11.22 11.14 3.94
N ASP A 304 -12.34 11.85 3.91
CA ASP A 304 -13.59 11.37 3.31
C ASP A 304 -13.44 11.02 1.82
N ALA A 305 -12.91 11.95 1.03
CA ALA A 305 -12.75 11.81 -0.41
C ALA A 305 -11.29 11.50 -0.80
N LEU A 306 -10.85 10.26 -0.57
CA LEU A 306 -9.56 9.80 -1.06
C LEU A 306 -9.64 9.56 -2.58
N THR A 307 -8.76 10.20 -3.34
CA THR A 307 -8.69 10.02 -4.81
C THR A 307 -7.25 9.91 -5.27
N SER A 308 -7.03 9.20 -6.39
CA SER A 308 -5.69 9.03 -6.97
C SER A 308 -4.99 10.35 -7.33
N ARG A 309 -5.73 11.46 -7.47
CA ARG A 309 -5.18 12.79 -7.74
C ARG A 309 -4.37 13.37 -6.59
N GLN A 310 -4.49 12.80 -5.39
CA GLN A 310 -3.72 13.22 -4.22
C GLN A 310 -2.28 12.71 -4.25
N PHE A 311 -1.98 11.71 -5.11
CA PHE A 311 -0.65 11.14 -5.21
C PHE A 311 0.11 11.75 -6.39
N ALA A 312 1.29 12.27 -6.13
CA ALA A 312 2.18 12.81 -7.16
C ALA A 312 3.01 11.67 -7.77
N PRO A 313 3.04 11.49 -9.10
CA PRO A 313 3.95 10.53 -9.72
C PRO A 313 5.40 10.88 -9.37
N LEU A 314 6.22 9.90 -8.99
CA LEU A 314 7.65 10.08 -8.69
C LEU A 314 8.48 9.00 -9.38
N PRO A 315 9.33 9.35 -10.37
CA PRO A 315 10.27 8.41 -10.99
C PRO A 315 11.29 7.90 -9.96
N VAL A 316 11.19 6.63 -9.60
CA VAL A 316 11.90 6.05 -8.45
C VAL A 316 13.41 6.05 -8.66
N LEU A 317 13.86 5.69 -9.86
CA LEU A 317 15.29 5.68 -10.19
C LEU A 317 15.87 7.09 -10.38
N GLY A 318 15.04 8.14 -10.35
CA GLY A 318 15.49 9.52 -10.29
C GLY A 318 15.86 9.99 -8.89
N ILE A 319 15.46 9.27 -7.84
CA ILE A 319 15.71 9.65 -6.44
C ILE A 319 17.22 9.64 -6.17
N PRO A 320 17.81 10.73 -5.67
CA PRO A 320 19.23 10.80 -5.37
C PRO A 320 19.76 9.62 -4.55
N ARG A 321 20.92 9.09 -4.96
CA ARG A 321 21.61 7.93 -4.37
C ARG A 321 20.89 6.59 -4.50
N TRP A 322 19.73 6.53 -5.16
CA TRP A 322 19.02 5.25 -5.35
C TRP A 322 19.51 4.45 -6.55
N TRP A 323 20.02 5.13 -7.58
CA TRP A 323 20.41 4.49 -8.82
C TRP A 323 21.73 5.09 -9.34
N PRO A 324 22.77 4.29 -9.60
CA PRO A 324 24.09 4.82 -9.97
C PRO A 324 24.07 5.75 -11.19
N GLU A 325 23.24 5.46 -12.20
CA GLU A 325 23.19 6.26 -13.43
C GLU A 325 22.62 7.67 -13.17
N ASN A 326 21.86 7.87 -12.10
CA ASN A 326 21.28 9.17 -11.75
C ASN A 326 22.27 10.15 -11.09
N GLU A 327 23.51 9.73 -10.86
CA GLU A 327 24.60 10.63 -10.48
C GLU A 327 25.01 11.53 -11.66
N ALA A 328 24.79 11.08 -12.90
CA ALA A 328 25.03 11.88 -14.09
C ALA A 328 23.84 12.82 -14.37
N PRO A 329 24.03 14.15 -14.48
CA PRO A 329 22.95 15.09 -14.78
C PRO A 329 22.15 14.73 -16.04
N ALA A 330 22.82 14.18 -17.06
CA ALA A 330 22.20 13.75 -18.32
C ALA A 330 21.15 12.64 -18.16
N PHE A 331 21.13 11.92 -17.02
CA PHE A 331 20.09 10.94 -16.73
C PHE A 331 18.68 11.57 -16.76
N TYR A 332 18.57 12.81 -16.28
CA TYR A 332 17.33 13.58 -16.15
C TYR A 332 16.89 14.29 -17.45
N ASP A 333 17.71 14.25 -18.51
CA ASP A 333 17.37 14.85 -19.81
C ASP A 333 16.32 14.04 -20.59
N ASP A 334 16.10 12.78 -20.19
CA ASP A 334 15.14 11.89 -20.81
C ASP A 334 13.69 12.33 -20.53
N LYS A 335 13.14 13.11 -21.46
CA LYS A 335 11.77 13.62 -21.40
C LYS A 335 10.71 12.55 -21.55
N SER A 336 11.04 11.29 -21.85
CA SER A 336 10.05 10.20 -21.78
C SER A 336 9.70 9.86 -20.33
N VAL A 337 10.64 10.06 -19.40
CA VAL A 337 10.51 9.80 -17.96
C VAL A 337 10.31 11.12 -17.19
N PHE A 338 11.21 12.09 -17.38
CA PHE A 338 11.25 13.35 -16.65
C PHE A 338 10.50 14.46 -17.39
N ARG A 339 9.21 14.25 -17.61
CA ARG A 339 8.31 15.21 -18.28
C ARG A 339 8.01 16.40 -17.36
N SER A 340 8.10 17.61 -17.88
CA SER A 340 7.62 18.80 -17.18
C SER A 340 6.11 18.74 -16.96
N GLY A 341 5.64 19.34 -15.87
CA GLY A 341 4.22 19.44 -15.57
C GLY A 341 3.56 20.39 -16.57
N ARG A 342 2.29 20.14 -16.91
CA ARG A 342 1.53 20.91 -17.92
C ARG A 342 1.47 22.43 -17.67
N ARG A 343 1.86 22.90 -16.48
CA ARG A 343 1.87 24.33 -16.12
C ARG A 343 3.16 25.06 -16.50
N ALA A 344 4.26 24.34 -16.79
CA ALA A 344 5.52 24.96 -17.22
C ALA A 344 5.52 25.36 -18.70
N ASP A 345 4.56 24.88 -19.49
CA ASP A 345 4.46 25.17 -20.93
C ASP A 345 3.71 26.48 -21.27
N VAL A 346 3.33 27.28 -20.27
CA VAL A 346 2.91 28.67 -20.52
C VAL A 346 4.17 29.50 -20.78
N LYS A 347 4.72 29.33 -21.99
CA LYS A 347 5.67 30.28 -22.55
C LYS A 347 5.06 31.67 -22.46
N ILE A 348 5.83 32.55 -21.82
CA ILE A 348 5.69 34.01 -21.85
C ILE A 348 5.39 34.42 -23.29
N GLY A 349 4.12 34.73 -23.56
CA GLY A 349 3.72 35.38 -24.80
C GLY A 349 4.41 36.73 -24.84
N ALA A 350 5.35 36.87 -25.76
CA ALA A 350 6.10 38.10 -25.99
C ALA A 350 5.14 39.30 -26.02
N SER A 351 5.34 40.24 -25.11
CA SER A 351 4.79 41.58 -25.21
C SER A 351 5.27 42.18 -26.52
N LYS A 352 4.39 42.27 -27.51
CA LYS A 352 4.61 43.15 -28.65
C LYS A 352 4.22 44.55 -28.20
N ALA A 353 5.24 45.38 -28.02
CA ALA A 353 5.12 46.82 -28.14
C ALA A 353 4.44 47.17 -29.47
N GLY A 354 3.52 48.13 -29.40
CA GLY A 354 2.81 48.75 -30.50
C GLY A 354 2.03 49.93 -29.98
#